data_AF-A0A168CN29-F1
#
_entry.id   AF-A0A168CN29-F1
#
_cell.length_a   1.000
_cell.length_b   1.000
_cell.length_c   1.000
_cell.angle_alpha   90.00
_cell.angle_beta   90.00
_cell.angle_gamma   90.00
#
_symmetry.space_group_name_H-M   'P 1'
#
loop_
_entity.id
_entity.type
_entity.pdbx_description
1 polymer ?
#
loop_
_entity_poly.entity_id
_entity_poly.type
_entity_poly.pdbx_seq_one_letter_code
_entity_poly.pdbx_strand_id
1 'polypeptide(L)'
;MRLSFSTSLLAFYAVGIQQALAAPALDDLDGIETGMEALNITKSLVARAAGDTQNNPILADLTVTGQSQLPFDADCYAILCLGAPDVFQRVDHKQDTINRRRAGTCRSPFKKNRQKLTLPAPYPTWGNGQHFDSPEEFPFASTSQGGPGAYLIPVNLASQSAQGGVLSTFLRKNNVKMFNPKSTDPNAADGTWYKIKNWKGDLGPYCTALMKSPPDTSVCKATSITAGDWGFDIGNFVYQLDSAGKTFKPVPKKP
;
A
#
# COMPACT_ATOMS: atom_id res chain seq x y z
N MET A 1 26.00 -31.77 -63.86
CA MET A 1 25.42 -32.41 -65.06
C MET A 1 23.93 -32.63 -64.81
N ARG A 2 23.07 -31.95 -65.59
CA ARG A 2 21.59 -32.11 -65.78
C ARG A 2 20.69 -31.94 -64.53
N LEU A 3 19.92 -30.85 -64.40
CA LEU A 3 18.57 -30.58 -64.96
C LEU A 3 17.53 -31.68 -64.68
N SER A 4 16.48 -31.38 -63.90
CA SER A 4 15.18 -31.02 -64.51
C SER A 4 14.13 -30.55 -63.48
N PHE A 5 13.18 -29.83 -64.04
CA PHE A 5 12.05 -29.05 -63.51
C PHE A 5 10.94 -29.87 -62.84
N SER A 6 10.16 -29.22 -61.96
CA SER A 6 8.70 -29.12 -62.16
C SER A 6 8.09 -27.99 -61.32
N THR A 7 7.67 -26.94 -62.02
CA THR A 7 6.69 -25.93 -61.63
C THR A 7 5.27 -26.51 -61.67
N SER A 8 4.42 -26.17 -60.69
CA SER A 8 2.99 -25.93 -60.95
C SER A 8 2.39 -25.00 -59.90
N LEU A 9 1.95 -23.86 -60.43
CA LEU A 9 1.07 -22.83 -59.88
C LEU A 9 -0.32 -23.39 -59.55
N LEU A 10 -1.04 -22.76 -58.63
CA LEU A 10 -2.47 -22.38 -58.66
C LEU A 10 -2.94 -22.15 -57.21
N ALA A 11 -3.76 -21.17 -56.82
CA ALA A 11 -4.19 -19.90 -57.38
C ALA A 11 -4.88 -19.18 -56.19
N PHE A 12 -4.62 -17.88 -56.02
CA PHE A 12 -5.33 -17.05 -55.05
C PHE A 12 -6.78 -16.83 -55.52
N TYR A 13 -7.76 -17.15 -54.66
CA TYR A 13 -9.10 -16.57 -54.76
C TYR A 13 -9.33 -15.67 -53.55
N ALA A 14 -9.14 -14.38 -53.77
CA ALA A 14 -9.73 -13.31 -52.97
C ALA A 14 -11.10 -13.01 -53.58
N VAL A 15 -12.16 -13.13 -52.78
CA VAL A 15 -13.44 -12.50 -53.06
C VAL A 15 -13.90 -11.83 -51.77
N GLY A 16 -13.65 -10.53 -51.70
CA GLY A 16 -14.41 -9.64 -50.85
C GLY A 16 -15.75 -9.36 -51.51
N ILE A 17 -16.83 -9.42 -50.75
CA ILE A 17 -18.09 -8.77 -51.10
C ILE A 17 -18.48 -7.87 -49.94
N GLN A 18 -18.74 -6.64 -50.34
CA GLN A 18 -19.00 -5.47 -49.54
C GLN A 18 -20.36 -5.57 -48.84
N GLN A 19 -20.44 -4.78 -47.76
CA GLN A 19 -21.65 -4.44 -47.03
C GLN A 19 -22.75 -3.97 -47.98
N ALA A 20 -23.90 -4.62 -47.93
CA ALA A 20 -25.15 -4.05 -48.41
C ALA A 20 -26.00 -3.71 -47.18
N LEU A 21 -26.04 -2.42 -46.85
CA LEU A 21 -27.08 -1.79 -46.04
C LEU A 21 -28.41 -1.99 -46.76
N ALA A 22 -29.22 -2.93 -46.31
CA ALA A 22 -30.64 -2.94 -46.61
C ALA A 22 -31.31 -1.96 -45.65
N ALA A 23 -31.46 -0.71 -46.10
CA ALA A 23 -32.41 0.23 -45.52
C ALA A 23 -33.83 -0.26 -45.87
N PRO A 24 -34.75 -0.42 -44.91
CA PRO A 24 -36.15 -0.59 -45.23
C PRO A 24 -36.70 0.71 -45.82
N ALA A 25 -37.45 0.59 -46.92
CA ALA A 25 -38.17 1.67 -47.55
C ALA A 25 -39.22 2.24 -46.57
N LEU A 26 -39.24 3.56 -46.46
CA LEU A 26 -40.29 4.35 -45.83
C LEU A 26 -41.55 4.26 -46.71
N ASP A 27 -42.60 3.63 -46.18
CA ASP A 27 -43.96 3.99 -46.55
C ASP A 27 -44.50 4.92 -45.46
N ASP A 28 -44.91 6.10 -45.89
CA ASP A 28 -45.49 7.17 -45.09
C ASP A 28 -46.77 6.70 -44.39
N LEU A 29 -46.75 6.68 -43.05
CA LEU A 29 -47.95 6.84 -42.25
C LEU A 29 -47.67 7.90 -41.18
N ASP A 30 -48.16 9.10 -41.47
CA ASP A 30 -48.36 10.21 -40.56
C ASP A 30 -49.05 9.74 -39.27
N GLY A 31 -48.41 9.95 -38.12
CA GLY A 31 -48.97 9.58 -36.83
C GLY A 31 -48.01 9.76 -35.66
N ILE A 32 -47.94 10.98 -35.15
CA ILE A 32 -47.18 11.43 -33.97
C ILE A 32 -47.57 10.63 -32.71
N GLU A 33 -46.62 9.88 -32.11
CA GLU A 33 -46.16 10.07 -30.72
C GLU A 33 -45.06 9.05 -30.32
N THR A 34 -43.88 9.62 -30.09
CA THR A 34 -42.76 9.20 -29.23
C THR A 34 -42.93 7.95 -28.36
N GLY A 35 -42.10 6.94 -28.61
CA GLY A 35 -41.91 5.80 -27.71
C GLY A 35 -40.75 4.92 -28.15
N MET A 36 -39.55 5.49 -28.29
CA MET A 36 -38.32 4.71 -28.40
C MET A 36 -38.18 3.87 -27.13
N GLU A 37 -38.59 2.61 -27.17
CA GLU A 37 -38.07 1.58 -26.27
C GLU A 37 -36.59 1.42 -26.58
N ALA A 38 -35.79 2.33 -26.01
CA ALA A 38 -34.38 2.09 -25.80
C ALA A 38 -34.28 0.75 -25.07
N LEU A 39 -33.65 -0.23 -25.72
CA LEU A 39 -33.18 -1.44 -25.07
C LEU A 39 -32.40 -1.00 -23.83
N ASN A 40 -33.08 -1.03 -22.69
CA ASN A 40 -32.52 -0.70 -21.40
C ASN A 40 -31.69 -1.90 -20.98
N ILE A 41 -30.54 -2.08 -21.66
CA ILE A 41 -29.39 -2.78 -21.08
C ILE A 41 -28.84 -1.82 -20.02
N THR A 42 -29.63 -1.53 -18.99
CA THR A 42 -29.10 -1.25 -17.67
C THR A 42 -28.45 -2.55 -17.24
N LYS A 43 -27.21 -2.74 -17.70
CA LYS A 43 -26.23 -3.57 -17.01
C LYS A 43 -26.27 -3.03 -15.59
N SER A 44 -27.04 -3.69 -14.73
CA SER A 44 -27.20 -3.34 -13.32
C SER A 44 -25.82 -3.00 -12.81
N LEU A 45 -25.57 -1.71 -12.54
CA LEU A 45 -24.30 -1.26 -12.00
C LEU A 45 -24.25 -1.83 -10.59
N VAL A 46 -23.70 -3.05 -10.47
CA VAL A 46 -23.51 -3.71 -9.19
C VAL A 46 -22.66 -2.76 -8.35
N ALA A 47 -23.19 -2.38 -7.19
CA ALA A 47 -22.44 -1.59 -6.23
C ALA A 47 -21.12 -2.32 -5.95
N ARG A 48 -19.98 -1.64 -6.17
CA ARG A 48 -18.66 -2.24 -5.92
C ARG A 48 -18.54 -2.62 -4.46
N ALA A 49 -17.98 -3.79 -4.17
CA ALA A 49 -17.72 -4.19 -2.80
C ALA A 49 -16.67 -3.25 -2.18
N ALA A 50 -16.73 -3.08 -0.86
CA ALA A 50 -15.66 -2.37 -0.15
C ALA A 50 -14.34 -3.11 -0.38
N GLY A 51 -13.31 -2.36 -0.77
CA GLY A 51 -11.97 -2.86 -1.08
C GLY A 51 -11.64 -2.98 -2.56
N ASP A 52 -12.61 -2.82 -3.47
CA ASP A 52 -12.37 -2.95 -4.92
C ASP A 52 -11.57 -1.78 -5.50
N THR A 53 -11.55 -0.62 -4.82
CA THR A 53 -10.88 0.59 -5.30
C THR A 53 -10.25 1.36 -4.16
N GLN A 54 -9.24 2.17 -4.47
CA GLN A 54 -8.62 3.07 -3.49
C GLN A 54 -9.61 4.06 -2.86
N ASN A 55 -10.63 4.51 -3.61
CA ASN A 55 -11.64 5.45 -3.13
C ASN A 55 -12.77 4.78 -2.32
N ASN A 56 -12.86 3.46 -2.35
CA ASN A 56 -13.79 2.67 -1.55
C ASN A 56 -13.03 1.52 -0.88
N PRO A 57 -12.08 1.80 0.03
CA PRO A 57 -11.29 0.76 0.69
C PRO A 57 -12.12 0.07 1.77
N ILE A 58 -11.69 -1.11 2.20
CA ILE A 58 -12.16 -1.69 3.47
C ILE A 58 -11.71 -0.77 4.60
N LEU A 59 -12.68 -0.23 5.34
CA LEU A 59 -12.43 0.55 6.55
C LEU A 59 -12.59 -0.35 7.76
N ALA A 60 -11.52 -0.57 8.50
CA ALA A 60 -11.54 -1.45 9.67
C ALA A 60 -10.73 -0.89 10.83
N ASP A 61 -11.09 -1.32 12.03
CA ASP A 61 -10.41 -0.93 13.26
C ASP A 61 -9.24 -1.88 13.54
N LEU A 62 -8.11 -1.31 13.97
CA LEU A 62 -6.95 -2.06 14.45
C LEU A 62 -6.81 -1.83 15.95
N THR A 63 -6.72 -2.92 16.72
CA THR A 63 -6.47 -2.86 18.16
C THR A 63 -4.99 -3.11 18.42
N VAL A 64 -4.31 -2.09 18.93
CA VAL A 64 -2.92 -2.10 19.37
C VAL A 64 -2.85 -2.74 20.75
N THR A 65 -1.89 -3.64 20.96
CA THR A 65 -1.74 -4.36 22.23
C THR A 65 -0.27 -4.54 22.60
N GLY A 66 0.08 -4.20 23.83
CA GLY A 66 1.42 -4.46 24.38
C GLY A 66 2.55 -3.89 23.52
N GLN A 67 3.57 -4.71 23.21
CA GLN A 67 4.77 -4.25 22.50
C GLN A 67 4.51 -3.78 21.05
N SER A 68 3.35 -4.02 20.46
CA SER A 68 3.04 -3.49 19.12
C SER A 68 2.83 -1.96 19.12
N GLN A 69 2.68 -1.35 20.29
CA GLN A 69 2.41 0.08 20.42
C GLN A 69 3.50 0.95 19.78
N LEU A 70 4.79 0.68 20.04
CA LEU A 70 5.90 1.45 19.48
C LEU A 70 5.88 1.52 17.93
N PRO A 71 5.88 0.41 17.19
CA PRO A 71 5.89 0.45 15.74
C PRO A 71 4.59 1.01 15.15
N PHE A 72 3.42 0.74 15.75
CA PHE A 72 2.19 1.40 15.31
C PHE A 72 2.19 2.91 15.59
N ASP A 73 2.81 3.37 16.67
CA ASP A 73 2.97 4.81 16.92
C ASP A 73 3.91 5.46 15.89
N ALA A 74 4.89 4.70 15.37
CA ALA A 74 5.72 5.14 14.26
C ALA A 74 4.92 5.27 12.96
N ASP A 75 4.02 4.32 12.68
CA ASP A 75 3.09 4.40 11.55
C ASP A 75 2.18 5.63 11.66
N CYS A 76 1.62 5.86 12.84
CA CYS A 76 0.79 7.03 13.13
C CYS A 76 1.57 8.34 13.00
N TYR A 77 2.84 8.40 13.42
CA TYR A 77 3.72 9.55 13.19
C TYR A 77 3.91 9.83 11.70
N ALA A 78 4.19 8.79 10.91
CA ALA A 78 4.37 8.94 9.47
C ALA A 78 3.10 9.48 8.79
N ILE A 79 1.92 8.97 9.15
CA ILE A 79 0.63 9.46 8.65
C ILE A 79 0.40 10.92 9.09
N LEU A 80 0.42 11.17 10.41
CA LEU A 80 0.03 12.44 11.01
C LEU A 80 1.00 13.58 10.67
N CYS A 81 2.30 13.32 10.82
CA CYS A 81 3.32 14.35 10.80
C CYS A 81 4.04 14.42 9.45
N LEU A 82 4.21 13.31 8.73
CA LEU A 82 4.93 13.27 7.45
C LEU A 82 4.00 13.25 6.23
N GLY A 83 2.70 13.06 6.42
CA GLY A 83 1.73 12.99 5.32
C GLY A 83 1.87 11.71 4.50
N ALA A 84 2.37 10.63 5.11
CA ALA A 84 2.43 9.32 4.48
C ALA A 84 1.01 8.82 4.11
N PRO A 85 0.87 8.00 3.05
CA PRO A 85 -0.42 7.46 2.68
C PRO A 85 -1.00 6.56 3.78
N ASP A 86 -2.33 6.55 3.92
CA ASP A 86 -3.08 5.77 4.91
C ASP A 86 -4.11 4.81 4.29
N VAL A 87 -4.12 4.71 2.96
CA VAL A 87 -4.90 3.75 2.18
C VAL A 87 -3.93 2.83 1.45
N PHE A 88 -4.07 1.54 1.67
CA PHE A 88 -3.10 0.53 1.26
C PHE A 88 -3.72 -0.52 0.36
N GLN A 89 -2.89 -1.14 -0.46
CA GLN A 89 -3.23 -2.36 -1.18
C GLN A 89 -2.16 -3.41 -0.89
N ARG A 90 -2.54 -4.59 -0.41
CA ARG A 90 -1.59 -5.60 0.05
C ARG A 90 -0.98 -6.36 -1.12
N VAL A 91 0.35 -6.42 -1.21
CA VAL A 91 1.06 -7.14 -2.29
C VAL A 91 1.48 -8.54 -1.85
N ASP A 92 1.83 -9.38 -2.83
CA ASP A 92 2.38 -10.72 -2.60
C ASP A 92 3.76 -10.70 -1.91
N HIS A 93 4.21 -11.87 -1.43
CA HIS A 93 5.48 -11.99 -0.71
C HIS A 93 6.71 -11.64 -1.57
N LYS A 94 6.62 -11.87 -2.89
CA LYS A 94 7.70 -11.55 -3.82
C LYS A 94 7.90 -10.04 -3.90
N GLN A 95 6.82 -9.28 -4.05
CA GLN A 95 6.86 -7.84 -4.07
C GLN A 95 7.20 -7.26 -2.69
N ASP A 96 6.71 -7.84 -1.60
CA ASP A 96 7.10 -7.46 -0.24
C ASP A 96 8.63 -7.52 -0.04
N THR A 97 9.25 -8.63 -0.45
CA THR A 97 10.72 -8.78 -0.40
C THR A 97 11.44 -7.72 -1.25
N ILE A 98 10.89 -7.37 -2.42
CA ILE A 98 11.43 -6.31 -3.26
C ILE A 98 11.31 -4.96 -2.56
N ASN A 99 10.18 -4.68 -1.92
CA ASN A 99 9.94 -3.43 -1.20
C ASN A 99 10.93 -3.27 -0.04
N ARG A 100 11.08 -4.27 0.84
CA ARG A 100 12.06 -4.24 1.94
C ARG A 100 13.49 -3.96 1.45
N ARG A 101 13.88 -4.56 0.32
CA ARG A 101 15.20 -4.32 -0.27
C ARG A 101 15.36 -2.88 -0.78
N ARG A 102 14.32 -2.33 -1.40
CA ARG A 102 14.31 -0.97 -1.98
C ARG A 102 14.18 0.12 -0.93
N ALA A 103 13.51 -0.13 0.18
CA ALA A 103 13.50 0.74 1.37
C ALA A 103 14.85 0.73 2.11
N GLY A 104 15.65 -0.32 1.92
CA GLY A 104 16.93 -0.49 2.58
C GLY A 104 16.87 -1.28 3.88
N THR A 105 15.69 -1.75 4.30
CA THR A 105 15.47 -2.63 5.47
C THR A 105 16.39 -3.84 5.47
N CYS A 106 16.57 -4.51 4.31
CA CYS A 106 17.47 -5.67 4.18
C CYS A 106 18.96 -5.35 4.41
N ARG A 107 19.34 -4.07 4.48
CA ARG A 107 20.72 -3.65 4.81
C ARG A 107 20.95 -3.58 6.32
N SER A 108 19.91 -3.77 7.12
CA SER A 108 19.96 -3.70 8.59
C SER A 108 20.57 -2.37 9.08
N PRO A 109 19.98 -1.21 8.71
CA PRO A 109 20.60 0.11 8.92
C PRO A 109 20.86 0.43 10.39
N PHE A 110 20.10 -0.15 11.31
CA PHE A 110 20.19 0.10 12.75
C PHE A 110 21.05 -0.93 13.51
N LYS A 111 21.61 -1.94 12.83
CA LYS A 111 22.58 -2.83 13.47
C LYS A 111 23.90 -2.10 13.66
N LYS A 112 24.50 -2.29 14.85
CA LYS A 112 25.81 -1.74 15.22
C LYS A 112 26.83 -2.03 14.10
N ASN A 113 27.63 -1.01 13.75
CA ASN A 113 28.70 -1.05 12.73
C ASN A 113 28.26 -1.17 11.26
N ARG A 114 26.95 -1.19 10.94
CA ARG A 114 26.51 -1.15 9.54
C ARG A 114 26.50 0.28 8.99
N GLN A 115 26.06 1.24 9.78
CA GLN A 115 26.04 2.67 9.46
C GLN A 115 26.17 3.55 10.71
N LYS A 116 26.59 4.80 10.51
CA LYS A 116 26.63 5.83 11.56
C LYS A 116 25.28 6.54 11.66
N LEU A 117 24.25 5.82 12.07
CA LEU A 117 22.95 6.40 12.41
C LEU A 117 22.87 6.62 13.92
N THR A 118 22.15 7.66 14.32
CA THR A 118 21.88 7.92 15.74
C THR A 118 20.70 7.03 16.13
N LEU A 119 20.85 6.25 17.20
CA LEU A 119 19.80 5.37 17.68
C LEU A 119 19.40 5.78 19.09
N PRO A 120 18.14 5.58 19.48
CA PRO A 120 17.73 5.82 20.85
C PRO A 120 18.47 4.85 21.79
N ALA A 121 18.76 5.31 23.01
CA ALA A 121 19.28 4.45 24.05
C ALA A 121 18.24 3.39 24.41
N PRO A 122 18.63 2.14 24.73
CA PRO A 122 17.70 1.14 25.23
C PRO A 122 16.94 1.64 26.45
N TYR A 123 15.68 1.23 26.58
CA TYR A 123 14.82 1.65 27.69
C TYR A 123 14.44 0.46 28.56
N PRO A 124 14.83 0.41 29.85
CA PRO A 124 14.74 -0.81 30.66
C PRO A 124 13.33 -1.43 30.76
N THR A 125 12.29 -0.59 30.80
CA THR A 125 10.90 -1.01 30.94
C THR A 125 10.23 -1.39 29.62
N TRP A 126 10.91 -1.20 28.47
CA TRP A 126 10.38 -1.52 27.16
C TRP A 126 11.18 -2.64 26.47
N GLY A 127 10.50 -3.70 26.04
CA GLY A 127 11.12 -4.87 25.41
C GLY A 127 12.30 -5.43 26.19
N ASN A 128 12.22 -5.42 27.52
CA ASN A 128 13.26 -5.88 28.43
C ASN A 128 14.63 -5.21 28.20
N GLY A 129 14.65 -3.91 27.87
CA GLY A 129 15.88 -3.16 27.65
C GLY A 129 16.64 -3.56 26.37
N GLN A 130 15.97 -4.20 25.40
CA GLN A 130 16.57 -4.52 24.11
C GLN A 130 16.95 -3.26 23.31
N HIS A 131 18.00 -3.38 22.50
CA HIS A 131 18.37 -2.33 21.55
C HIS A 131 17.29 -2.12 20.48
N PHE A 132 17.10 -0.86 20.10
CA PHE A 132 16.22 -0.45 19.00
C PHE A 132 16.94 -0.59 17.65
N ASP A 133 17.23 -1.83 17.26
CA ASP A 133 18.09 -2.13 16.11
C ASP A 133 17.35 -2.81 14.93
N SER A 134 16.02 -2.88 15.03
CA SER A 134 15.13 -3.44 14.01
C SER A 134 14.41 -2.30 13.28
N PRO A 135 14.44 -2.26 11.93
CA PRO A 135 13.78 -1.20 11.19
C PRO A 135 12.29 -1.47 11.02
N GLU A 136 11.45 -0.68 11.70
CA GLU A 136 10.04 -0.50 11.32
C GLU A 136 9.97 0.25 10.00
N GLU A 137 9.07 -0.12 9.10
CA GLU A 137 9.01 0.43 7.74
C GLU A 137 7.60 0.89 7.41
N PHE A 138 7.45 2.19 7.12
CA PHE A 138 6.18 2.78 6.72
C PHE A 138 6.30 3.69 5.47
N PRO A 139 5.46 3.54 4.44
CA PRO A 139 4.39 2.55 4.30
C PRO A 139 4.90 1.10 4.30
N PHE A 140 4.06 0.18 4.77
CA PHE A 140 4.45 -1.22 4.97
C PHE A 140 5.02 -1.85 3.70
N ALA A 141 6.13 -2.58 3.81
CA ALA A 141 6.70 -3.33 2.69
C ALA A 141 5.71 -4.30 2.03
N SER A 142 4.77 -4.84 2.81
CA SER A 142 3.69 -5.71 2.34
C SER A 142 2.57 -4.99 1.56
N THR A 143 2.77 -3.73 1.17
CA THR A 143 1.80 -2.92 0.40
C THR A 143 2.39 -2.35 -0.88
N SER A 144 1.54 -1.95 -1.82
CA SER A 144 1.92 -1.27 -3.07
C SER A 144 2.59 0.09 -2.82
N GLN A 145 2.28 0.71 -1.67
CA GLN A 145 2.80 2.01 -1.26
C GLN A 145 4.18 1.90 -0.59
N GLY A 146 4.60 0.70 -0.19
CA GLY A 146 5.89 0.47 0.46
C GLY A 146 7.08 0.48 -0.51
N GLY A 147 8.29 0.32 0.04
CA GLY A 147 9.52 0.25 -0.74
C GLY A 147 10.28 1.59 -0.83
N PRO A 148 10.71 2.04 -2.01
CA PRO A 148 11.53 3.26 -2.12
C PRO A 148 10.88 4.46 -1.41
N GLY A 149 11.66 5.16 -0.58
CA GLY A 149 11.16 6.30 0.18
C GLY A 149 10.32 5.94 1.40
N ALA A 150 10.18 4.67 1.76
CA ALA A 150 9.59 4.32 3.06
C ALA A 150 10.45 4.89 4.21
N TYR A 151 9.76 5.39 5.22
CA TYR A 151 10.33 5.81 6.48
C TYR A 151 10.77 4.59 7.27
N LEU A 152 11.99 4.64 7.78
CA LEU A 152 12.54 3.64 8.68
C LEU A 152 12.68 4.24 10.08
N ILE A 153 12.11 3.55 11.06
CA ILE A 153 12.12 3.95 12.46
C ILE A 153 12.73 2.82 13.29
N PRO A 154 13.69 3.09 14.20
CA PRO A 154 14.29 2.06 15.03
C PRO A 154 13.30 1.59 16.10
N VAL A 155 13.02 0.30 16.07
CA VAL A 155 12.25 -0.42 17.09
C VAL A 155 13.04 -1.63 17.58
N ASN A 156 12.63 -2.24 18.68
CA ASN A 156 13.21 -3.53 19.09
C ASN A 156 12.49 -4.69 18.39
N LEU A 157 13.14 -5.85 18.34
CA LEU A 157 12.62 -7.02 17.65
C LEU A 157 11.29 -7.53 18.23
N ALA A 158 11.14 -7.44 19.56
CA ALA A 158 9.90 -7.83 20.24
C ALA A 158 8.71 -6.98 19.76
N SER A 159 8.91 -5.67 19.62
CA SER A 159 7.88 -4.73 19.14
C SER A 159 7.51 -5.01 17.68
N GLN A 160 8.51 -5.18 16.81
CA GLN A 160 8.28 -5.51 15.40
C GLN A 160 7.54 -6.85 15.24
N SER A 161 7.90 -7.87 16.02
CA SER A 161 7.24 -9.17 15.99
C SER A 161 5.78 -9.08 16.45
N ALA A 162 5.52 -8.30 17.50
CA ALA A 162 4.17 -8.06 18.01
C ALA A 162 3.30 -7.35 16.97
N GLN A 163 3.82 -6.30 16.32
CA GLN A 163 3.12 -5.59 15.24
C GLN A 163 2.78 -6.52 14.07
N GLY A 164 3.73 -7.36 13.64
CA GLY A 164 3.49 -8.36 12.59
C GLY A 164 2.35 -9.32 12.94
N GLY A 165 2.26 -9.75 14.21
CA GLY A 165 1.16 -10.59 14.70
C GLY A 165 -0.21 -9.90 14.67
N VAL A 166 -0.27 -8.65 15.16
CA VAL A 166 -1.49 -7.83 15.14
C VAL A 166 -1.94 -7.54 13.71
N LEU A 167 -1.03 -7.08 12.85
CA LEU A 167 -1.31 -6.74 11.47
C LEU A 167 -1.75 -7.97 10.66
N SER A 168 -1.09 -9.12 10.83
CA SER A 168 -1.50 -10.38 10.20
C SER A 168 -2.92 -10.79 10.57
N THR A 169 -3.29 -10.63 11.85
CA THR A 169 -4.64 -10.91 12.33
C THR A 169 -5.66 -9.92 11.79
N PHE A 170 -5.33 -8.62 11.75
CA PHE A 170 -6.16 -7.59 11.12
C PHE A 170 -6.44 -7.90 9.65
N LEU A 171 -5.39 -8.18 8.86
CA LEU A 171 -5.52 -8.44 7.43
C LEU A 171 -6.37 -9.68 7.16
N ARG A 172 -6.19 -10.76 7.94
CA ARG A 172 -6.99 -11.99 7.84
C ARG A 172 -8.44 -11.75 8.21
N LYS A 173 -8.72 -11.09 9.34
CA LYS A 173 -10.08 -10.83 9.83
C LYS A 173 -10.90 -10.00 8.86
N ASN A 174 -10.25 -9.10 8.14
CA ASN A 174 -10.90 -8.19 7.20
C ASN A 174 -10.82 -8.66 5.74
N ASN A 175 -10.46 -9.94 5.50
CA ASN A 175 -10.39 -10.53 4.17
C ASN A 175 -9.52 -9.74 3.17
N VAL A 176 -8.44 -9.11 3.65
CA VAL A 176 -7.53 -8.34 2.79
C VAL A 176 -6.65 -9.29 1.99
N LYS A 177 -6.95 -9.40 0.69
CA LYS A 177 -6.25 -10.29 -0.23
C LYS A 177 -4.95 -9.65 -0.73
N MET A 178 -3.92 -10.49 -0.85
CA MET A 178 -2.69 -10.14 -1.55
C MET A 178 -2.91 -10.21 -3.06
N PHE A 179 -2.24 -9.35 -3.82
CA PHE A 179 -2.17 -9.46 -5.28
C PHE A 179 -0.73 -9.34 -5.76
N ASN A 180 -0.49 -9.81 -6.98
CA ASN A 180 0.80 -9.63 -7.64
C ASN A 180 0.67 -8.47 -8.65
N PRO A 181 1.33 -7.32 -8.41
CA PRO A 181 1.23 -6.16 -9.31
C PRO A 181 1.86 -6.38 -10.69
N LYS A 182 2.58 -7.49 -10.87
CA LYS A 182 3.17 -7.90 -12.16
C LYS A 182 2.42 -9.05 -12.82
N SER A 183 1.31 -9.51 -12.23
CA SER A 183 0.54 -10.58 -12.85
C SER A 183 -0.17 -10.08 -14.10
N THR A 184 -0.17 -10.90 -15.14
CA THR A 184 -0.98 -10.69 -16.35
C THR A 184 -2.30 -11.45 -16.28
N ASP A 185 -2.51 -12.28 -15.25
CA ASP A 185 -3.79 -12.94 -15.00
C ASP A 185 -4.78 -11.93 -14.40
N PRO A 186 -5.92 -11.66 -15.05
CA PRO A 186 -6.92 -10.71 -14.56
C PRO A 186 -7.46 -11.07 -13.17
N ASN A 187 -7.46 -12.34 -12.78
CA ASN A 187 -7.91 -12.76 -11.44
C ASN A 187 -6.84 -12.60 -10.35
N ALA A 188 -5.60 -12.31 -10.74
CA ALA A 188 -4.46 -12.13 -9.83
C ALA A 188 -4.07 -10.65 -9.64
N ALA A 189 -4.80 -9.74 -10.30
CA ALA A 189 -4.62 -8.29 -10.23
C ALA A 189 -5.54 -7.61 -9.19
N ASP A 190 -6.56 -8.31 -8.71
CA ASP A 190 -7.60 -7.78 -7.81
C ASP A 190 -7.14 -7.76 -6.35
N GLY A 191 -6.19 -6.89 -6.04
CA GLY A 191 -5.77 -6.62 -4.66
C GLY A 191 -6.84 -5.88 -3.88
N THR A 192 -6.99 -6.20 -2.60
CA THR A 192 -7.96 -5.51 -1.73
C THR A 192 -7.35 -4.23 -1.17
N TRP A 193 -8.03 -3.10 -1.41
CA TRP A 193 -7.73 -1.83 -0.78
C TRP A 193 -8.26 -1.78 0.65
N TYR A 194 -7.46 -1.28 1.59
CA TYR A 194 -7.85 -1.16 2.99
C TYR A 194 -7.27 0.09 3.63
N LYS A 195 -7.93 0.57 4.68
CA LYS A 195 -7.45 1.65 5.55
C LYS A 195 -7.79 1.30 6.99
N ILE A 196 -6.81 1.51 7.87
CA ILE A 196 -7.02 1.45 9.31
C ILE A 196 -7.80 2.71 9.67
N LYS A 197 -9.10 2.55 9.95
CA LYS A 197 -10.01 3.66 10.22
C LYS A 197 -9.81 4.21 11.62
N ASN A 198 -9.84 3.31 12.61
CA ASN A 198 -9.61 3.66 14.00
C ASN A 198 -8.49 2.80 14.57
N TRP A 199 -7.55 3.48 15.21
CA TRP A 199 -6.54 2.88 16.07
C TRP A 199 -7.13 2.81 17.48
N LYS A 200 -7.13 1.63 18.10
CA LYS A 200 -7.70 1.39 19.44
C LYS A 200 -6.70 0.66 20.34
N GLY A 201 -7.00 0.58 21.63
CA GLY A 201 -6.20 -0.17 22.61
C GLY A 201 -5.07 0.65 23.21
N ASP A 202 -3.91 0.03 23.38
CA ASP A 202 -2.74 0.64 24.01
C ASP A 202 -2.07 1.59 23.01
N LEU A 203 -2.63 2.80 22.82
CA LEU A 203 -2.12 3.75 21.83
C LEU A 203 -0.89 4.50 22.34
N GLY A 204 0.10 4.69 21.49
CA GLY A 204 1.17 5.64 21.72
C GLY A 204 0.68 7.09 21.54
N PRO A 205 1.53 8.08 21.85
CA PRO A 205 1.13 9.48 21.78
C PRO A 205 0.81 9.97 20.36
N TYR A 206 1.51 9.49 19.31
CA TYR A 206 1.20 9.88 17.93
C TYR A 206 -0.10 9.25 17.42
N CYS A 207 -0.37 7.99 17.71
CA CYS A 207 -1.66 7.37 17.42
C CYS A 207 -2.80 8.03 18.21
N THR A 208 -2.55 8.40 19.46
CA THR A 208 -3.52 9.15 20.27
C THR A 208 -3.81 10.53 19.67
N ALA A 209 -2.79 11.21 19.15
CA ALA A 209 -2.94 12.49 18.48
C ALA A 209 -3.68 12.37 17.14
N LEU A 210 -3.36 11.35 16.34
CA LEU A 210 -4.08 10.99 15.10
C LEU A 210 -5.55 10.65 15.39
N MET A 211 -5.78 10.01 16.54
CA MET A 211 -7.02 9.80 17.30
C MET A 211 -8.07 10.92 17.31
N LYS A 212 -7.58 12.14 17.46
CA LYS A 212 -8.41 13.29 17.87
C LYS A 212 -9.26 13.82 16.71
N SER A 213 -10.29 14.58 17.06
CA SER A 213 -11.16 15.26 16.09
C SER A 213 -11.17 16.78 16.38
N PRO A 214 -10.46 17.60 15.59
CA PRO A 214 -9.52 17.22 14.51
C PRO A 214 -8.24 16.55 15.05
N PRO A 215 -7.45 15.87 14.20
CA PRO A 215 -6.14 15.32 14.60
C PRO A 215 -5.24 16.41 15.18
N ASP A 216 -4.55 16.08 16.26
CA ASP A 216 -3.69 17.04 16.97
C ASP A 216 -2.30 17.08 16.34
N THR A 217 -2.04 18.10 15.54
CA THR A 217 -0.77 18.25 14.83
C THR A 217 0.31 18.95 15.67
N SER A 218 0.01 19.39 16.91
CA SER A 218 1.03 20.08 17.73
C SER A 218 2.19 19.16 18.12
N VAL A 219 1.96 17.85 18.18
CA VAL A 219 2.99 16.82 18.44
C VAL A 219 4.02 16.68 17.30
N CYS A 220 3.73 17.24 16.12
CA CYS A 220 4.59 17.16 14.94
C CYS A 220 5.67 18.25 14.87
N LYS A 221 5.59 19.28 15.73
CA LYS A 221 6.52 20.41 15.73
C LYS A 221 7.90 19.97 16.23
N ALA A 222 8.95 20.58 15.69
CA ALA A 222 10.34 20.33 16.10
C ALA A 222 10.59 20.62 17.59
N THR A 223 9.84 21.55 18.18
CA THR A 223 9.95 21.90 19.61
C THR A 223 9.19 20.94 20.53
N SER A 224 8.33 20.08 20.00
CA SER A 224 7.54 19.13 20.78
C SER A 224 8.36 17.87 21.06
N ILE A 225 8.42 17.48 22.34
CA ILE A 225 8.96 16.19 22.78
C ILE A 225 7.77 15.28 23.12
N THR A 226 7.56 14.28 22.27
CA THR A 226 6.42 13.36 22.30
C THR A 226 6.94 11.93 22.51
N ALA A 227 7.49 11.68 23.70
CA ALA A 227 8.01 10.36 24.07
C ALA A 227 6.87 9.43 24.51
N GLY A 228 6.90 8.18 24.04
CA GLY A 228 6.01 7.12 24.54
C GLY A 228 6.65 6.27 25.64
N ASP A 229 6.00 5.15 26.00
CA ASP A 229 6.44 4.23 27.05
C ASP A 229 7.80 3.55 26.76
N TRP A 230 8.27 3.65 25.52
CA TRP A 230 9.61 3.23 25.08
C TRP A 230 10.71 4.27 25.36
N GLY A 231 10.39 5.41 25.95
CA GLY A 231 11.36 6.34 26.53
C GLY A 231 12.05 7.31 25.56
N PHE A 232 11.60 7.40 24.31
CA PHE A 232 12.11 8.37 23.34
C PHE A 232 11.02 8.89 22.40
N ASP A 233 11.29 10.00 21.74
CA ASP A 233 10.40 10.58 20.73
C ASP A 233 10.72 10.00 19.34
N ILE A 234 9.76 9.30 18.74
CA ILE A 234 9.93 8.66 17.43
C ILE A 234 10.36 9.65 16.34
N GLY A 235 9.82 10.87 16.36
CA GLY A 235 10.09 11.86 15.33
C GLY A 235 11.54 12.34 15.30
N ASN A 236 12.34 12.04 16.33
CA ASN A 236 13.78 12.33 16.36
C ASN A 236 14.63 11.24 15.69
N PHE A 237 14.04 10.08 15.35
CA PHE A 237 14.76 8.90 14.85
C PHE A 237 14.13 8.34 13.57
N VAL A 238 13.71 9.21 12.66
CA VAL A 238 13.17 8.80 11.36
C VAL A 238 14.23 8.92 10.28
N TYR A 239 14.35 7.87 9.46
CA TYR A 239 15.33 7.79 8.39
C TYR A 239 14.68 7.38 7.07
N GLN A 240 15.27 7.79 5.95
CA GLN A 240 14.93 7.29 4.62
C GLN A 240 16.21 6.94 3.87
N LEU A 241 16.17 5.91 3.04
CA LEU A 241 17.23 5.67 2.07
C LEU A 241 17.20 6.76 0.99
N ASP A 242 18.34 7.36 0.69
CA ASP A 242 18.44 8.39 -0.36
C ASP A 242 18.01 7.84 -1.74
N SER A 243 17.67 8.75 -2.65
CA SER A 243 17.22 8.38 -4.00
C SER A 243 18.28 7.63 -4.81
N ALA A 244 19.57 7.81 -4.47
CA ALA A 244 20.68 7.07 -5.06
C ALA A 244 20.81 5.64 -4.50
N GLY A 245 20.05 5.29 -3.46
CA GLY A 245 20.11 4.01 -2.80
C GLY A 245 21.42 3.75 -2.07
N LYS A 246 22.12 4.77 -1.57
CA LYS A 246 23.46 4.65 -0.97
C LYS A 246 23.47 4.89 0.53
N THR A 247 22.92 6.01 0.99
CA THR A 247 22.99 6.44 2.39
C THR A 247 21.61 6.67 2.97
N PHE A 248 21.46 6.43 4.27
CA PHE A 248 20.23 6.78 4.98
C PHE A 248 20.35 8.21 5.51
N LYS A 249 19.32 9.00 5.30
CA LYS A 249 19.24 10.40 5.70
C LYS A 249 18.21 10.55 6.82
N PRO A 250 18.49 11.35 7.86
CA PRO A 250 17.48 11.69 8.84
C PRO A 250 16.36 12.51 8.19
N VAL A 251 15.12 12.26 8.59
CA VAL A 251 13.95 13.05 8.21
C VAL A 251 13.66 13.99 9.38
N PRO A 252 13.93 15.30 9.27
CA PRO A 252 13.71 16.23 10.35
C PRO A 252 12.21 16.40 10.61
N LYS A 253 11.86 16.68 11.88
CA LYS A 253 10.52 17.17 12.22
C LYS A 253 10.20 18.46 11.47
N LYS A 254 8.91 18.72 11.27
CA LYS A 254 8.46 19.99 10.71
C LYS A 254 8.85 21.14 11.67
N PRO A 255 9.31 22.28 11.14
CA PRO A 255 9.65 23.45 11.94
C PRO A 255 8.45 23.94 12.77
#